data_AF-G4F3S5-F1
#
_entry.id   AF-G4F3S5-F1
#
_cell.length_a   1.000
_cell.length_b   1.000
_cell.length_c   1.000
_cell.angle_alpha   90.00
_cell.angle_beta   90.00
_cell.angle_gamma   90.00
#
_symmetry.space_group_name_H-M   'P 1'
#
loop_
_entity.id
_entity.type
_entity.pdbx_description
1 polymer ?
#
loop_
_entity_poly.entity_id
_entity_poly.type
_entity_poly.pdbx_seq_one_letter_code
_entity_poly.pdbx_strand_id
1 'polypeptide(L)'
;MGEFKNFVSNFDFSIFKYKPVNEIVEEYRETPYYSIRFGGGLKERPAPLTPPDAIQKNESRYIEQLHYAYADSKSIKKQDFQMDCYPELKNHFIRQREYFYFAESLRTFARDSVPLGTFEALQSDMLDGVIDTAEDDHDSGLIKIKSVLGESKLVPLDSNGLFETIRVKDRYGICHQLANDDKLKWLEDDG
;
A
#
# COMPACT_ATOMS: atom_id res chain seq x y z
N MET A 1 33.17 -42.09 37.20
CA MET A 1 32.33 -40.86 37.18
C MET A 1 31.42 -40.96 35.96
N GLY A 2 30.11 -40.78 36.11
CA GLY A 2 29.14 -40.98 35.02
C GLY A 2 29.21 -39.91 33.93
N GLU A 3 28.74 -40.24 32.73
CA GLU A 3 28.77 -39.39 31.53
C GLU A 3 28.19 -37.99 31.74
N PHE A 4 27.10 -37.87 32.51
CA PHE A 4 26.49 -36.58 32.86
C PHE A 4 27.46 -35.64 33.59
N LYS A 5 28.30 -36.17 34.48
CA LYS A 5 29.27 -35.35 35.22
C LYS A 5 30.35 -34.79 34.29
N ASN A 6 30.83 -35.59 33.34
CA ASN A 6 31.80 -35.14 32.34
C ASN A 6 31.21 -34.06 31.42
N PHE A 7 29.93 -34.19 31.05
CA PHE A 7 29.23 -33.15 30.28
C PHE A 7 29.19 -31.83 31.05
N VAL A 8 28.69 -31.85 32.29
CA VAL A 8 28.55 -30.63 33.12
C VAL A 8 29.92 -29.97 33.37
N SER A 9 30.98 -30.73 33.60
CA SER A 9 32.30 -30.14 33.85
C SER A 9 32.96 -29.49 32.64
N ASN A 10 32.61 -29.92 31.42
CA ASN A 10 33.19 -29.40 30.17
C ASN A 10 32.28 -28.42 29.43
N PHE A 11 31.04 -28.25 29.87
CA PHE A 11 30.09 -27.34 29.24
C PHE A 11 30.43 -25.87 29.57
N ASP A 12 30.45 -25.02 28.56
CA ASP A 12 30.66 -23.58 28.73
C ASP A 12 29.35 -22.89 29.15
N PHE A 13 29.18 -22.64 30.45
CA PHE A 13 28.01 -21.94 30.97
C PHE A 13 28.02 -20.43 30.73
N SER A 14 29.11 -19.85 30.20
CA SER A 14 29.16 -18.41 29.88
C SER A 14 28.22 -18.02 28.74
N ILE A 15 27.72 -19.01 27.97
CA ILE A 15 26.68 -18.78 26.96
C ILE A 15 25.35 -18.33 27.56
N PHE A 16 25.08 -18.67 28.83
CA PHE A 16 23.89 -18.23 29.54
C PHE A 16 24.13 -16.84 30.10
N LYS A 17 23.49 -15.84 29.49
CA LYS A 17 23.57 -14.46 29.93
C LYS A 17 22.29 -14.09 30.67
N TYR A 18 22.43 -13.36 31.77
CA TYR A 18 21.31 -12.67 32.40
C TYR A 18 20.98 -11.44 31.56
N LYS A 19 19.68 -11.21 31.35
CA LYS A 19 19.17 -10.01 30.72
C LYS A 19 18.00 -9.47 31.52
N PRO A 20 18.08 -8.24 32.05
CA PRO A 20 16.97 -7.60 32.71
C PRO A 20 15.73 -7.53 31.81
N VAL A 21 14.54 -7.70 32.40
CA VAL A 21 13.27 -7.67 31.65
C VAL A 21 13.08 -6.33 30.92
N ASN A 22 13.50 -5.22 31.50
CA ASN A 22 13.44 -3.91 30.84
C ASN A 22 14.29 -3.86 29.56
N GLU A 23 15.48 -4.47 29.55
CA GLU A 23 16.30 -4.54 28.32
C GLU A 23 15.63 -5.40 27.24
N ILE A 24 14.98 -6.51 27.63
CA ILE A 24 14.20 -7.34 26.69
C ILE A 24 13.05 -6.52 26.09
N VAL A 25 12.34 -5.74 26.91
CA VAL A 25 11.22 -4.90 26.46
C VAL A 25 11.70 -3.80 25.52
N GLU A 26 12.82 -3.14 25.81
CA GLU A 26 13.37 -2.09 24.93
C GLU A 26 13.88 -2.66 23.61
N GLU A 27 14.47 -3.86 23.58
CA GLU A 27 14.79 -4.50 22.30
C GLU A 27 13.54 -4.94 21.53
N TYR A 28 12.53 -5.44 22.24
CA TYR A 28 11.27 -5.82 21.62
C TYR A 28 10.56 -4.59 21.03
N ARG A 29 10.73 -3.40 21.63
CA ARG A 29 10.20 -2.10 21.16
C ARG A 29 10.63 -1.75 19.74
N GLU A 30 11.81 -2.19 19.32
CA GLU A 30 12.30 -1.95 17.97
C GLU A 30 11.73 -2.93 16.93
N THR A 31 10.92 -3.90 17.35
CA THR A 31 10.28 -4.86 16.44
C THR A 31 8.87 -4.39 16.02
N PRO A 32 8.39 -4.80 14.83
CA PRO A 32 7.02 -4.54 14.38
C PRO A 32 5.91 -5.16 15.26
N TYR A 33 6.27 -6.03 16.21
CA TYR A 33 5.34 -6.76 17.07
C TYR A 33 5.09 -6.06 18.42
N TYR A 34 5.83 -4.99 18.73
CA TYR A 34 5.67 -4.27 19.98
C TYR A 34 4.29 -3.62 20.11
N SER A 35 3.88 -2.85 19.09
CA SER A 35 2.64 -2.07 19.12
C SER A 35 1.40 -2.96 19.32
N ILE A 36 1.39 -4.16 18.73
CA ILE A 36 0.29 -5.12 18.88
C ILE A 36 0.27 -5.74 20.28
N ARG A 37 1.44 -5.97 20.89
CA ARG A 37 1.54 -6.62 22.21
C ARG A 37 1.32 -5.65 23.36
N PHE A 38 1.86 -4.44 23.25
CA PHE A 38 1.97 -3.47 24.33
C PHE A 38 1.17 -2.19 24.08
N GLY A 39 0.60 -2.00 22.89
CA GLY A 39 -0.07 -0.76 22.51
C GLY A 39 0.92 0.39 22.30
N GLY A 40 0.43 1.62 22.38
CA GLY A 40 1.23 2.85 22.24
C GLY A 40 1.29 3.43 20.83
N GLY A 41 0.55 2.86 19.88
CA GLY A 41 0.47 3.34 18.50
C GLY A 41 1.70 2.99 17.66
N LEU A 42 1.67 3.36 16.38
CA LEU A 42 2.80 3.22 15.47
C LEU A 42 3.73 4.43 15.57
N LYS A 43 5.00 4.23 15.20
CA LYS A 43 5.96 5.34 15.03
C LYS A 43 5.43 6.35 14.02
N GLU A 44 5.88 7.59 14.11
CA GLU A 44 5.49 8.62 13.15
C GLU A 44 5.91 8.21 11.73
N ARG A 45 4.95 8.22 10.80
CA ARG A 45 5.19 7.91 9.40
C ARG A 45 5.96 9.07 8.73
N PRO A 46 7.07 8.79 8.02
CA PRO A 46 7.80 9.79 7.25
C PRO A 46 6.93 10.50 6.20
N ALA A 47 7.41 11.65 5.73
CA ALA A 47 6.79 12.34 4.61
C ALA A 47 6.74 11.42 3.37
N PRO A 48 5.60 11.34 2.66
CA PRO A 48 5.50 10.54 1.45
C PRO A 48 6.44 11.00 0.35
N LEU A 49 6.89 10.05 -0.46
CA LEU A 49 7.71 10.30 -1.64
C LEU A 49 6.94 11.12 -2.68
N THR A 50 7.64 12.04 -3.31
CA THR A 50 7.15 12.73 -4.51
C THR A 50 7.37 11.84 -5.73
N PRO A 51 6.42 11.75 -6.67
CA PRO A 51 6.63 11.06 -7.93
C PRO A 51 7.86 11.63 -8.66
N PRO A 52 8.77 10.79 -9.20
CA PRO A 52 9.85 11.25 -10.05
C PRO A 52 9.31 11.75 -11.39
N ASP A 53 10.06 12.63 -12.06
CA ASP A 53 9.65 13.21 -13.34
C ASP A 53 9.40 12.13 -14.39
N ALA A 54 10.33 11.17 -14.51
CA ALA A 54 10.20 10.03 -15.40
C ALA A 54 9.30 8.95 -14.80
N ILE A 55 8.39 8.41 -15.62
CA ILE A 55 7.53 7.28 -15.26
C ILE A 55 8.40 6.05 -14.94
N GLN A 56 8.16 5.45 -13.78
CA GLN A 56 8.90 4.27 -13.33
C GLN A 56 8.17 2.97 -13.69
N LYS A 57 8.92 1.86 -13.70
CA LYS A 57 8.37 0.53 -14.02
C LYS A 57 7.33 0.06 -13.01
N ASN A 58 7.43 0.44 -11.74
CA ASN A 58 6.49 0.03 -10.70
C ASN A 58 5.11 0.69 -10.83
N GLU A 59 4.97 1.79 -11.57
CA GLU A 59 3.69 2.49 -11.81
C GLU A 59 3.18 2.33 -13.26
N SER A 60 3.91 1.61 -14.11
CA SER A 60 3.67 1.64 -15.55
C SER A 60 2.33 1.03 -15.96
N ARG A 61 1.92 -0.07 -15.30
CA ARG A 61 0.66 -0.76 -15.62
C ARG A 61 -0.54 0.10 -15.26
N TYR A 62 -0.52 0.69 -14.08
CA TYR A 62 -1.55 1.63 -13.66
C TYR A 62 -1.61 2.87 -14.56
N ILE A 63 -0.46 3.44 -14.95
CA ILE A 63 -0.43 4.60 -15.86
C ILE A 63 -1.00 4.28 -17.23
N GLU A 64 -0.69 3.10 -17.77
CA GLU A 64 -1.27 2.61 -19.02
C GLU A 64 -2.81 2.58 -18.94
N GLN A 65 -3.36 1.95 -17.89
CA GLN A 65 -4.81 1.94 -17.70
C GLN A 65 -5.41 3.34 -17.51
N LEU A 66 -4.71 4.24 -16.82
CA LEU A 66 -5.13 5.63 -16.65
C LEU A 66 -5.17 6.38 -17.99
N HIS A 67 -4.20 6.17 -18.87
CA HIS A 67 -4.22 6.71 -20.23
C HIS A 67 -5.38 6.14 -21.06
N TYR A 68 -5.69 4.85 -20.92
CA TYR A 68 -6.83 4.26 -21.59
C TYR A 68 -8.15 4.87 -21.10
N ALA A 69 -8.32 5.06 -19.79
CA ALA A 69 -9.48 5.73 -19.22
C ALA A 69 -9.64 7.17 -19.72
N TYR A 70 -8.54 7.88 -19.96
CA TYR A 70 -8.58 9.19 -20.59
C TYR A 70 -8.98 9.14 -22.07
N ALA A 71 -8.41 8.22 -22.84
CA ALA A 71 -8.76 8.01 -24.25
C ALA A 71 -10.26 7.75 -24.41
N ASP A 72 -10.80 6.88 -23.57
CA ASP A 72 -12.21 6.52 -23.52
C ASP A 72 -13.11 7.72 -23.19
N SER A 73 -12.74 8.54 -22.20
CA SER A 73 -13.45 9.78 -21.89
C SER A 73 -13.47 10.83 -23.01
N LYS A 74 -12.58 10.68 -24.00
CA LYS A 74 -12.48 11.52 -25.20
C LYS A 74 -13.05 10.84 -26.45
N SER A 75 -13.59 9.63 -26.32
CA SER A 75 -14.09 8.79 -27.41
C SER A 75 -13.05 8.58 -28.52
N ILE A 76 -11.77 8.42 -28.14
CA ILE A 76 -10.68 8.10 -29.08
C ILE A 76 -10.12 6.71 -28.79
N LYS A 77 -9.38 6.15 -29.76
CA LYS A 77 -8.71 4.86 -29.57
C LYS A 77 -7.56 4.99 -28.57
N LYS A 78 -7.38 3.95 -27.76
CA LYS A 78 -6.33 3.81 -26.75
C LYS A 78 -4.92 4.11 -27.31
N GLN A 79 -4.62 3.67 -28.55
CA GLN A 79 -3.32 3.84 -29.18
C GLN A 79 -3.03 5.27 -29.67
N ASP A 80 -4.09 6.06 -29.89
CA ASP A 80 -3.98 7.43 -30.42
C ASP A 80 -3.84 8.46 -29.28
N PHE A 81 -3.96 8.04 -28.02
CA PHE A 81 -3.91 8.95 -26.87
C PHE A 81 -2.49 9.45 -26.61
N GLN A 82 -2.34 10.77 -26.60
CA GLN A 82 -1.11 11.46 -26.22
C GLN A 82 -1.43 12.52 -25.17
N MET A 83 -0.80 12.43 -23.99
CA MET A 83 -1.06 13.33 -22.86
C MET A 83 -0.89 14.80 -23.23
N ASP A 84 0.10 15.13 -24.07
CA ASP A 84 0.41 16.51 -24.48
C ASP A 84 -0.70 17.16 -25.30
N CYS A 85 -1.59 16.37 -25.92
CA CYS A 85 -2.75 16.88 -26.66
C CYS A 85 -3.93 17.29 -25.77
N TYR A 86 -3.91 16.90 -24.49
CA TYR A 86 -5.03 17.09 -23.54
C TYR A 86 -4.57 17.82 -22.26
N PRO A 87 -4.20 19.11 -22.34
CA PRO A 87 -3.66 19.86 -21.22
C PRO A 87 -4.62 19.94 -20.02
N GLU A 88 -5.93 19.83 -20.23
CA GLU A 88 -6.95 19.80 -19.18
C GLU A 88 -6.84 18.56 -18.27
N LEU A 89 -6.25 17.46 -18.76
CA LEU A 89 -6.05 16.22 -17.99
C LEU A 89 -4.76 16.23 -17.18
N LYS A 90 -3.81 17.11 -17.51
CA LYS A 90 -2.48 17.16 -16.88
C LYS A 90 -2.52 17.27 -15.37
N ASN A 91 -3.34 18.19 -14.85
CA ASN A 91 -3.49 18.40 -13.41
C ASN A 91 -4.12 17.18 -12.72
N HIS A 92 -5.03 16.49 -13.40
CA HIS A 92 -5.58 15.24 -12.89
C HIS A 92 -4.49 14.17 -12.84
N PHE A 93 -3.77 13.94 -13.94
CA PHE A 93 -2.69 12.97 -14.04
C PHE A 93 -1.62 13.14 -12.96
N ILE A 94 -1.14 14.38 -12.73
CA ILE A 94 -0.16 14.67 -11.67
C ILE A 94 -0.70 14.25 -10.29
N ARG A 95 -1.94 14.63 -9.96
CA ARG A 95 -2.57 14.22 -8.69
C ARG A 95 -2.70 12.70 -8.55
N GLN A 96 -3.05 12.02 -9.63
CA GLN A 96 -3.20 10.56 -9.60
C GLN A 96 -1.83 9.87 -9.39
N ARG A 97 -0.75 10.37 -9.99
CA ARG A 97 0.62 9.89 -9.69
C ARG A 97 1.03 10.18 -8.24
N GLU A 98 0.72 11.37 -7.70
CA GLU A 98 0.97 11.66 -6.28
C GLU A 98 0.29 10.65 -5.35
N TYR A 99 -0.95 10.27 -5.64
CA TYR A 99 -1.69 9.30 -4.83
C TYR A 99 -0.99 7.94 -4.82
N PHE A 100 -0.54 7.45 -5.98
CA PHE A 100 0.22 6.19 -6.08
C PHE A 100 1.46 6.20 -5.17
N TYR A 101 2.28 7.25 -5.22
CA TYR A 101 3.49 7.33 -4.37
C TYR A 101 3.19 7.55 -2.88
N PHE A 102 2.04 8.14 -2.54
CA PHE A 102 1.55 8.14 -1.17
C PHE A 102 1.35 6.71 -0.66
N ALA A 103 0.64 5.87 -1.42
CA ALA A 103 0.44 4.47 -1.06
C ALA A 103 1.73 3.63 -1.08
N GLU A 104 2.68 3.89 -1.99
CA GLU A 104 4.00 3.23 -1.96
C GLU A 104 4.79 3.60 -0.68
N SER A 105 4.67 4.84 -0.23
CA SER A 105 5.28 5.27 1.03
C SER A 105 4.61 4.62 2.24
N LEU A 106 3.27 4.42 2.19
CA LEU A 106 2.55 3.68 3.22
C LEU A 106 2.98 2.20 3.25
N ARG A 107 3.08 1.55 2.08
CA ARG A 107 3.54 0.16 1.92
C ARG A 107 4.94 -0.03 2.52
N THR A 108 5.85 0.90 2.23
CA THR A 108 7.22 0.87 2.78
C THR A 108 7.21 1.03 4.30
N PHE A 109 6.45 1.98 4.82
CA PHE A 109 6.29 2.19 6.27
C PHE A 109 5.71 0.94 6.96
N ALA A 110 4.69 0.32 6.36
CA ALA A 110 4.04 -0.87 6.90
C ALA A 110 5.01 -2.04 7.07
N ARG A 111 5.84 -2.30 6.06
CA ARG A 111 6.86 -3.37 6.10
C ARG A 111 7.74 -3.31 7.36
N ASP A 112 8.07 -2.10 7.79
CA ASP A 112 9.01 -1.88 8.89
C ASP A 112 8.29 -1.66 10.25
N SER A 113 6.97 -1.44 10.25
CA SER A 113 6.22 -0.95 11.43
C SER A 113 5.12 -1.88 11.93
N VAL A 114 4.64 -2.80 11.11
CA VAL A 114 3.57 -3.76 11.45
C VAL A 114 3.94 -5.18 11.01
N PRO A 115 3.27 -6.23 11.52
CA PRO A 115 3.51 -7.59 11.07
C PRO A 115 3.25 -7.77 9.57
N LEU A 116 3.93 -8.77 9.00
CA LEU A 116 3.73 -9.22 7.63
C LEU A 116 2.25 -9.54 7.38
N GLY A 117 1.75 -9.18 6.20
CA GLY A 117 0.34 -9.38 5.82
C GLY A 117 -0.59 -8.22 6.18
N THR A 118 -0.18 -7.28 7.04
CA THR A 118 -1.06 -6.17 7.46
C THR A 118 -1.41 -5.23 6.31
N PHE A 119 -0.45 -4.92 5.42
CA PHE A 119 -0.68 -4.07 4.27
C PHE A 119 -1.47 -4.80 3.18
N GLU A 120 -1.22 -6.10 2.99
CA GLU A 120 -1.97 -6.93 2.05
C GLU A 120 -3.44 -7.07 2.47
N ALA A 121 -3.70 -7.25 3.77
CA ALA A 121 -5.05 -7.20 4.33
C ALA A 121 -5.71 -5.84 4.07
N LEU A 122 -4.97 -4.74 4.25
CA LEU A 122 -5.47 -3.40 3.96
C LEU A 122 -5.87 -3.24 2.48
N GLN A 123 -5.07 -3.77 1.55
CA GLN A 123 -5.41 -3.77 0.13
C GLN A 123 -6.64 -4.63 -0.17
N SER A 124 -6.82 -5.76 0.54
CA SER A 124 -8.01 -6.61 0.42
C SER A 124 -9.26 -5.87 0.90
N ASP A 125 -9.22 -5.29 2.11
CA ASP A 125 -10.34 -4.53 2.68
C ASP A 125 -10.73 -3.36 1.77
N MET A 126 -9.74 -2.69 1.17
CA MET A 126 -9.98 -1.63 0.19
C MET A 126 -10.63 -2.16 -1.08
N LEU A 127 -10.15 -3.28 -1.62
CA LEU A 127 -10.72 -3.90 -2.81
C LEU A 127 -12.18 -4.30 -2.57
N ASP A 128 -12.45 -5.02 -1.48
CA ASP A 128 -13.79 -5.46 -1.09
C ASP A 128 -14.74 -4.25 -0.93
N GLY A 129 -14.23 -3.13 -0.44
CA GLY A 129 -15.01 -1.90 -0.28
C GLY A 129 -15.29 -1.11 -1.57
N VAL A 130 -14.59 -1.38 -2.67
CA VAL A 130 -14.74 -0.60 -3.92
C VAL A 130 -15.05 -1.45 -5.16
N ILE A 131 -14.97 -2.77 -5.07
CA ILE A 131 -15.11 -3.66 -6.23
C ILE A 131 -16.48 -3.54 -6.88
N ASP A 132 -17.57 -3.48 -6.10
CA ASP A 132 -18.92 -3.31 -6.65
C ASP A 132 -19.03 -1.98 -7.43
N THR A 133 -18.51 -0.88 -6.89
CA THR A 133 -18.45 0.41 -7.60
C THR A 133 -17.57 0.34 -8.85
N ALA A 134 -16.54 -0.50 -8.84
CA ALA A 134 -15.71 -0.74 -10.02
C ALA A 134 -16.40 -1.68 -11.03
N GLU A 135 -17.38 -2.48 -10.66
CA GLU A 135 -18.13 -3.35 -11.57
C GLU A 135 -19.44 -2.74 -12.06
N ASP A 136 -19.86 -1.62 -11.46
CA ASP A 136 -20.99 -0.80 -11.91
C ASP A 136 -20.81 -0.26 -13.35
N ASP A 137 -21.93 0.14 -13.96
CA ASP A 137 -21.94 0.81 -15.25
C ASP A 137 -21.43 2.26 -15.13
N HIS A 138 -20.45 2.63 -15.95
CA HIS A 138 -19.91 4.00 -16.04
C HIS A 138 -19.84 4.47 -17.49
N ASP A 139 -20.21 5.74 -17.75
CA ASP A 139 -20.16 6.28 -19.11
C ASP A 139 -18.73 6.38 -19.68
N SER A 140 -17.71 6.37 -18.82
CA SER A 140 -16.31 6.28 -19.23
C SER A 140 -15.39 5.79 -18.13
N GLY A 141 -14.20 5.31 -18.49
CA GLY A 141 -13.15 4.91 -17.55
C GLY A 141 -12.73 6.05 -16.61
N LEU A 142 -12.76 7.31 -17.07
CA LEU A 142 -12.46 8.46 -16.20
C LEU A 142 -13.54 8.66 -15.12
N ILE A 143 -14.81 8.41 -15.45
CA ILE A 143 -15.90 8.46 -14.48
C ILE A 143 -15.75 7.30 -13.48
N LYS A 144 -15.49 6.09 -13.97
CA LYS A 144 -15.20 4.90 -13.16
C LYS A 144 -14.10 5.17 -12.11
N ILE A 145 -12.96 5.72 -12.54
CA ILE A 145 -11.87 6.11 -11.63
C ILE A 145 -12.37 7.07 -10.56
N LYS A 146 -13.09 8.13 -10.93
CA LYS A 146 -13.58 9.13 -9.96
C LYS A 146 -14.58 8.53 -8.97
N SER A 147 -15.46 7.63 -9.43
CA SER A 147 -16.45 6.93 -8.61
C SER A 147 -15.76 6.01 -7.60
N VAL A 148 -14.85 5.15 -8.06
CA VAL A 148 -14.08 4.21 -7.21
C VAL A 148 -13.22 4.95 -6.19
N LEU A 149 -12.49 5.98 -6.62
CA LEU A 149 -11.73 6.83 -5.69
C LEU A 149 -12.67 7.58 -4.73
N GLY A 150 -13.85 7.97 -5.19
CA GLY A 150 -14.93 8.51 -4.37
C GLY A 150 -15.29 7.58 -3.21
N GLU A 151 -15.58 6.32 -3.52
CA GLU A 151 -15.99 5.29 -2.58
C GLU A 151 -14.86 4.88 -1.62
N SER A 152 -13.61 4.84 -2.10
CA SER A 152 -12.43 4.48 -1.29
C SER A 152 -12.26 5.32 -0.01
N LYS A 153 -12.82 6.54 0.02
CA LYS A 153 -12.85 7.43 1.20
C LYS A 153 -13.72 6.90 2.32
N LEU A 154 -14.79 6.20 1.97
CA LEU A 154 -15.86 5.77 2.87
C LEU A 154 -15.59 4.37 3.44
N VAL A 155 -14.71 3.59 2.80
CA VAL A 155 -14.36 2.24 3.25
C VAL A 155 -13.90 2.25 4.72
N PRO A 156 -14.56 1.51 5.62
CA PRO A 156 -14.13 1.38 7.01
C PRO A 156 -12.86 0.52 7.08
N LEU A 157 -11.79 1.05 7.64
CA LEU A 157 -10.48 0.38 7.74
C LEU A 157 -9.97 0.34 9.19
N ASP A 158 -10.83 0.60 10.17
CA ASP A 158 -10.52 0.71 11.60
C ASP A 158 -10.07 -0.61 12.24
N SER A 159 -10.42 -1.73 11.62
CA SER A 159 -9.93 -3.06 11.99
C SER A 159 -8.47 -3.30 11.57
N ASN A 160 -7.92 -2.51 10.67
CA ASN A 160 -6.56 -2.70 10.16
C ASN A 160 -5.51 -2.01 11.05
N GLY A 161 -4.40 -2.71 11.32
CA GLY A 161 -3.32 -2.21 12.17
C GLY A 161 -2.63 -0.92 11.69
N LEU A 162 -2.87 -0.48 10.45
CA LEU A 162 -2.34 0.77 9.89
C LEU A 162 -3.31 1.96 10.01
N PHE A 163 -4.55 1.75 10.46
CA PHE A 163 -5.66 2.72 10.39
C PHE A 163 -5.27 4.16 10.77
N GLU A 164 -4.60 4.34 11.91
CA GLU A 164 -4.23 5.65 12.44
C GLU A 164 -3.22 6.41 11.57
N THR A 165 -2.52 5.71 10.67
CA THR A 165 -1.46 6.28 9.80
C THR A 165 -1.92 6.49 8.35
N ILE A 166 -3.12 6.01 8.01
CA ILE A 166 -3.70 6.13 6.68
C ILE A 166 -4.23 7.55 6.48
N ARG A 167 -3.86 8.17 5.38
CA ARG A 167 -4.38 9.47 4.93
C ARG A 167 -5.28 9.25 3.72
N VAL A 168 -6.12 10.25 3.43
CA VAL A 168 -7.07 10.20 2.28
C VAL A 168 -6.36 9.88 0.96
N LYS A 169 -5.17 10.46 0.73
CA LYS A 169 -4.38 10.19 -0.48
C LYS A 169 -3.90 8.74 -0.59
N ASP A 170 -3.67 8.06 0.53
CA ASP A 170 -3.25 6.65 0.52
C ASP A 170 -4.38 5.75 0.04
N ARG A 171 -5.63 6.05 0.42
CA ARG A 171 -6.82 5.30 -0.04
C ARG A 171 -6.94 5.32 -1.56
N TYR A 172 -6.71 6.49 -2.16
CA TYR A 172 -6.65 6.63 -3.61
C TYR A 172 -5.49 5.86 -4.23
N GLY A 173 -4.30 5.99 -3.63
CA GLY A 173 -3.11 5.30 -4.09
C GLY A 173 -3.20 3.78 -4.01
N ILE A 174 -3.89 3.24 -2.99
CA ILE A 174 -4.14 1.80 -2.85
C ILE A 174 -4.99 1.31 -4.02
N CYS A 175 -6.02 2.05 -4.43
CA CYS A 175 -6.79 1.71 -5.63
C CYS A 175 -5.90 1.69 -6.88
N HIS A 176 -4.95 2.62 -6.99
CA HIS A 176 -3.99 2.64 -8.10
C HIS A 176 -2.97 1.50 -8.02
N GLN A 177 -2.53 1.09 -6.83
CA GLN A 177 -1.72 -0.12 -6.66
C GLN A 177 -2.50 -1.37 -7.05
N LEU A 178 -3.77 -1.49 -6.66
CA LEU A 178 -4.65 -2.58 -7.06
C LEU A 178 -4.82 -2.61 -8.58
N ALA A 179 -4.96 -1.44 -9.24
CA ALA A 179 -4.99 -1.37 -10.69
C ALA A 179 -3.67 -1.75 -11.33
N ASN A 180 -2.55 -1.34 -10.73
CA ASN A 180 -1.21 -1.73 -11.18
C ASN A 180 -0.97 -3.24 -11.09
N ASP A 181 -1.62 -3.90 -10.14
CA ASP A 181 -1.61 -5.35 -9.92
C ASP A 181 -2.73 -6.08 -10.69
N ASP A 182 -3.45 -5.38 -11.59
CA ASP A 182 -4.59 -5.88 -12.38
C ASP A 182 -5.77 -6.45 -11.56
N LYS A 183 -5.84 -6.11 -10.26
CA LYS A 183 -6.98 -6.45 -9.38
C LYS A 183 -8.15 -5.47 -9.54
N LEU A 184 -7.87 -4.24 -9.96
CA LEU A 184 -8.85 -3.30 -10.48
C LEU A 184 -8.54 -3.02 -11.95
N LYS A 185 -9.58 -2.86 -12.76
CA LYS A 185 -9.45 -2.48 -14.16
C LYS A 185 -10.29 -1.25 -14.46
N TRP A 186 -9.63 -0.20 -14.99
CA TRP A 186 -10.34 1.03 -15.35
C TRP A 186 -11.13 0.93 -16.64
N LEU A 187 -10.76 -0.03 -17.50
CA LEU A 187 -11.48 -0.41 -18.69
C LEU A 187 -11.36 -1.92 -18.86
N GLU A 188 -12.38 -2.53 -19.43
CA GLU A 188 -12.30 -3.92 -19.84
C GLU A 188 -11.28 -4.09 -20.98
N ASP A 189 -10.64 -5.25 -21.00
CA ASP A 189 -9.80 -5.63 -22.12
C ASP A 189 -10.73 -5.85 -23.34
N ASP A 190 -10.35 -5.31 -24.50
CA ASP A 190 -11.09 -5.57 -25.74
C ASP A 190 -10.88 -7.06 -26.07
N GLY A 191 -11.88 -7.88 -25.75
CA GLY A 191 -11.89 -9.32 -26.03
C GLY A 191 -11.85 -9.66 -27.51
#